data_AF-A0A1M5PUZ0-F1
#
_entry.id   AF-A0A1M5PUZ0-F1
#
_cell.length_a   1.000
_cell.length_b   1.000
_cell.length_c   1.000
_cell.angle_alpha   90.00
_cell.angle_beta   90.00
_cell.angle_gamma   90.00
#
_symmetry.space_group_name_H-M   'P 1'
#
loop_
_entity.id
_entity.type
_entity.pdbx_description
1 polymer ?
#
loop_
_entity_poly.entity_id
_entity_poly.type
_entity_poly.pdbx_seq_one_letter_code
_entity_poly.pdbx_strand_id
1 'polypeptide(L)'
;MSSVSRRGFLGAVGAVGAVAASAGVAGASPRTVLAQAGHPSGLTVDGDRFLLDGKPFQIVSGAVHYFRIHPDLWRDRLLRLRAMGLNTVETYVAWNFHEPRRGEVDFDGWRDLPRFVRTAGELGLKVVFRPGPYICAEWDLGGLPPWLLANPETALRCGDPEYTRAVDTWFAHLIPTVAPLQASRGGPVIAVQVENEYGSYGNDQEHLRHIAELLRRHGIDSLLFCSNGTADYMLRGGNLPDVLATANFSGDPKEPFDALRRYQPHGPLWCTEFWNGWFDHWGEKHHVTDPAKEASHVDRILAAGGSVNLYMAAGSTNFGWGSGANFDDGSRTYQPTVTSYDYDAPVSESGELTEKFHRLRAVIGKYVTLPDEPLPASPARLPARTVRPTQRVGLLDSLGRLAEPVRVAAPVPMERLGQPHGLIHYRTTVQGPRAKRSLRVPGLGDRALVFLDGKEIGLLDRNKPDQGVDVAVTGDSARLELLVDAGGRLNFGQNLNDTKGIRGNVLLGAQALFNWEIFPLPLDDLRHLRFSSRPPTLPGPVFHRATLRVDQPADGFLALPGWRKGLLWLNGFLLGRYWDIGPQRTLYAPAPLWRPGVNELIALELHHAGPTIELREAPDLG
;
A
#
# COMPACT_ATOMS: atom_id res chain seq x y z
N MET A 1 -5.06 20.12 20.44
CA MET A 1 -5.10 18.83 19.71
C MET A 1 -3.81 18.74 18.92
N SER A 2 -2.78 18.13 19.49
CA SER A 2 -1.45 18.04 18.89
C SER A 2 -1.49 17.02 17.74
N SER A 3 -1.22 17.49 16.54
CA SER A 3 -1.17 16.74 15.28
C SER A 3 0.08 15.89 15.19
N VAL A 4 -0.01 14.69 14.61
CA VAL A 4 1.05 13.68 14.65
C VAL A 4 1.21 13.02 13.28
N SER A 5 2.32 13.30 12.59
CA SER A 5 2.73 12.50 11.43
C SER A 5 3.20 11.12 11.88
N ARG A 6 3.08 10.07 11.04
CA ARG A 6 3.41 8.69 11.43
C ARG A 6 4.85 8.52 11.96
N ARG A 7 5.79 9.36 11.51
CA ARG A 7 7.16 9.42 12.06
C ARG A 7 7.24 10.11 13.43
N GLY A 8 6.51 11.20 13.63
CA GLY A 8 6.36 11.83 14.95
C GLY A 8 5.58 10.95 15.94
N PHE A 9 4.71 10.07 15.42
CA PHE A 9 3.87 9.17 16.19
C PHE A 9 4.67 8.05 16.88
N LEU A 10 5.72 7.55 16.23
CA LEU A 10 6.54 6.47 16.77
C LEU A 10 7.82 6.94 17.50
N GLY A 11 8.27 8.18 17.26
CA GLY A 11 9.44 8.76 17.93
C GLY A 11 9.18 9.35 19.33
N ALA A 12 7.93 9.40 19.79
CA ALA A 12 7.53 10.08 21.03
C ALA A 12 7.19 9.11 22.20
N VAL A 13 7.92 7.99 22.32
CA VAL A 13 7.95 7.20 23.55
C VAL A 13 9.28 7.48 24.25
N GLY A 14 9.28 8.55 25.05
CA GLY A 14 10.45 9.01 25.77
C GLY A 14 10.12 10.21 26.64
N ALA A 15 9.80 9.93 27.91
CA ALA A 15 9.69 10.86 29.04
C ALA A 15 8.43 11.75 29.13
N VAL A 16 7.47 11.36 29.98
CA VAL A 16 6.87 12.24 31.02
C VAL A 16 6.53 11.39 32.26
N GLY A 17 6.95 11.88 33.43
CA GLY A 17 6.96 11.18 34.71
C GLY A 17 5.62 11.03 35.44
N ALA A 18 5.69 10.20 36.49
CA ALA A 18 4.61 9.73 37.34
C ALA A 18 3.99 10.82 38.25
N VAL A 19 2.68 10.71 38.47
CA VAL A 19 2.04 11.12 39.72
C VAL A 19 1.01 10.05 40.09
N ALA A 20 1.14 9.52 41.31
CA ALA A 20 0.25 8.54 41.90
C ALA A 20 -0.95 9.20 42.59
N ALA A 21 -2.13 8.57 42.53
CA ALA A 21 -3.08 8.52 43.64
C ALA A 21 -4.11 7.39 43.43
N SER A 22 -4.31 6.64 44.51
CA SER A 22 -5.14 5.46 44.70
C SER A 22 -6.60 5.76 45.02
N ALA A 23 -7.53 4.89 44.60
CA ALA A 23 -8.62 4.36 45.42
C ALA A 23 -9.34 3.22 44.66
N GLY A 24 -9.42 2.04 45.26
CA GLY A 24 -10.01 0.86 44.65
C GLY A 24 -11.54 0.76 44.80
N VAL A 25 -12.13 -0.05 43.94
CA VAL A 25 -13.35 -0.83 44.24
C VAL A 25 -13.16 -2.19 43.59
N ALA A 26 -13.21 -3.25 44.40
CA ALA A 26 -13.18 -4.62 43.96
C ALA A 26 -14.53 -4.99 43.34
N GLY A 27 -14.54 -5.28 42.04
CA GLY A 27 -15.66 -5.90 41.33
C GLY A 27 -15.23 -7.29 40.87
N ALA A 28 -15.89 -8.32 41.38
CA ALA A 28 -15.62 -9.71 41.02
C ALA A 28 -15.92 -9.96 39.53
N SER A 29 -14.92 -10.44 38.78
CA SER A 29 -15.07 -10.87 37.39
C SER A 29 -15.84 -12.19 37.31
N PRO A 30 -16.85 -12.34 36.42
CA PRO A 30 -17.36 -13.65 36.07
C PRO A 30 -16.31 -14.38 35.23
N ARG A 31 -15.80 -15.49 35.74
CA ARG A 31 -15.03 -16.47 34.97
C ARG A 31 -15.92 -17.06 33.90
N THR A 32 -15.81 -16.58 32.67
CA THR A 32 -16.34 -17.29 31.51
C THR A 32 -15.32 -18.36 31.12
N VAL A 33 -15.51 -19.57 31.63
CA VAL A 33 -14.84 -20.76 31.10
C VAL A 33 -15.52 -21.08 29.78
N LEU A 34 -14.86 -20.79 28.66
CA LEU A 34 -15.27 -21.30 27.36
C LEU A 34 -15.21 -22.82 27.41
N ALA A 35 -16.34 -23.49 27.17
CA ALA A 35 -16.41 -24.94 27.11
C ALA A 35 -15.43 -25.46 26.04
N GLN A 36 -14.41 -26.20 26.46
CA GLN A 36 -13.42 -26.78 25.56
C GLN A 36 -13.98 -28.07 24.95
N ALA A 37 -14.05 -28.10 23.62
CA ALA A 37 -14.21 -29.36 22.87
C ALA A 37 -13.01 -30.28 23.16
N GLY A 38 -13.23 -31.59 23.21
CA GLY A 38 -12.24 -32.59 23.63
C GLY A 38 -10.93 -32.63 22.82
N HIS A 39 -10.89 -31.98 21.64
CA HIS A 39 -9.68 -31.69 20.87
C HIS A 39 -9.88 -30.38 20.08
N PRO A 40 -9.42 -29.21 20.57
CA PRO A 40 -9.49 -27.98 19.77
C PRO A 40 -8.52 -28.11 18.59
N SER A 41 -9.04 -28.08 17.38
CA SER A 41 -8.24 -27.93 16.17
C SER A 41 -8.03 -26.44 15.88
N GLY A 42 -6.78 -26.04 15.57
CA GLY A 42 -6.38 -24.66 15.35
C GLY A 42 -5.71 -24.01 16.56
N LEU A 43 -5.61 -22.68 16.52
CA LEU A 43 -4.91 -21.89 17.53
C LEU A 43 -5.88 -21.45 18.64
N THR A 44 -5.50 -21.72 19.88
CA THR A 44 -6.21 -21.31 21.09
C THR A 44 -5.24 -20.63 22.07
N VAL A 45 -5.79 -20.07 23.15
CA VAL A 45 -5.02 -19.42 24.21
C VAL A 45 -5.27 -20.18 25.52
N ASP A 46 -4.19 -20.50 26.24
CA ASP A 46 -4.22 -21.04 27.59
C ASP A 46 -3.26 -20.27 28.49
N GLY A 47 -3.81 -19.54 29.47
CA GLY A 47 -3.08 -18.57 30.28
C GLY A 47 -2.35 -17.55 29.39
N ASP A 48 -1.02 -17.48 29.54
CA ASP A 48 -0.16 -16.57 28.78
C ASP A 48 0.47 -17.20 27.52
N ARG A 49 -0.05 -18.32 27.04
CA ARG A 49 0.52 -19.09 25.92
C ARG A 49 -0.48 -19.34 24.82
N PHE A 50 0.02 -19.35 23.59
CA PHE A 50 -0.71 -19.93 22.46
C PHE A 50 -0.56 -21.45 22.47
N LEU A 51 -1.64 -22.14 22.11
CA LEU A 51 -1.65 -23.56 21.83
C LEU A 51 -2.10 -23.78 20.38
N LEU A 52 -1.35 -24.55 19.59
CA LEU A 52 -1.78 -25.02 18.28
C LEU A 52 -2.13 -26.51 18.41
N ASP A 53 -3.38 -26.86 18.13
CA ASP A 53 -3.90 -28.22 18.28
C ASP A 53 -3.60 -28.80 19.68
N GLY A 54 -3.75 -27.96 20.72
CA GLY A 54 -3.50 -28.30 22.13
C GLY A 54 -2.03 -28.33 22.57
N LYS A 55 -1.07 -28.04 21.67
CA LYS A 55 0.37 -28.03 21.99
C LYS A 55 0.93 -26.61 22.06
N PRO A 56 1.85 -26.30 23.00
CA PRO A 56 2.50 -24.99 23.05
C PRO A 56 3.05 -24.57 21.68
N PHE A 57 2.71 -23.37 21.26
CA PHE A 57 3.12 -22.82 19.98
C PHE A 57 3.57 -21.38 20.16
N GLN A 58 4.74 -21.01 19.64
CA GLN A 58 5.21 -19.64 19.61
C GLN A 58 5.17 -19.17 18.16
N ILE A 59 4.41 -18.11 17.88
CA ILE A 59 4.25 -17.63 16.51
C ILE A 59 5.53 -16.84 16.15
N VAL A 60 6.24 -17.34 15.16
CA VAL A 60 7.36 -16.63 14.51
C VAL A 60 6.94 -16.42 13.05
N SER A 61 6.31 -15.28 12.83
CA SER A 61 5.64 -14.90 11.59
C SER A 61 6.44 -13.88 10.80
N GLY A 62 6.16 -13.79 9.51
CA GLY A 62 6.63 -12.73 8.64
C GLY A 62 5.56 -12.26 7.67
N ALA A 63 5.43 -10.95 7.54
CA ALA A 63 4.49 -10.32 6.61
C ALA A 63 5.02 -10.40 5.17
N VAL A 64 4.16 -10.83 4.26
CA VAL A 64 4.37 -10.81 2.80
C VAL A 64 3.03 -10.61 2.10
N HIS A 65 2.98 -9.64 1.19
CA HIS A 65 1.74 -9.25 0.51
C HIS A 65 1.70 -9.85 -0.90
N TYR A 66 0.78 -10.80 -1.13
CA TYR A 66 0.64 -11.47 -2.44
C TYR A 66 0.33 -10.49 -3.58
N PHE A 67 -0.39 -9.39 -3.29
CA PHE A 67 -0.73 -8.35 -4.27
C PHE A 67 0.47 -7.46 -4.66
N ARG A 68 1.63 -7.60 -4.00
CA ARG A 68 2.88 -6.90 -4.35
C ARG A 68 3.93 -7.78 -5.02
N ILE A 69 3.65 -9.08 -5.19
CA ILE A 69 4.60 -10.07 -5.74
C ILE A 69 3.90 -10.84 -6.85
N HIS A 70 4.55 -10.98 -8.00
CA HIS A 70 4.00 -11.75 -9.11
C HIS A 70 3.66 -13.19 -8.68
N PRO A 71 2.53 -13.80 -9.10
CA PRO A 71 2.06 -15.08 -8.55
C PRO A 71 3.03 -16.24 -8.69
N ASP A 72 3.79 -16.26 -9.80
CA ASP A 72 4.81 -17.27 -10.05
C ASP A 72 6.00 -17.19 -9.07
N LEU A 73 6.12 -16.11 -8.31
CA LEU A 73 7.14 -15.91 -7.28
C LEU A 73 6.61 -16.13 -5.85
N TRP A 74 5.31 -16.36 -5.65
CA TRP A 74 4.76 -16.57 -4.30
C TRP A 74 5.43 -17.74 -3.57
N ARG A 75 5.58 -18.89 -4.26
CA ARG A 75 6.22 -20.07 -3.68
C ARG A 75 7.67 -19.80 -3.31
N ASP A 76 8.42 -19.09 -4.17
CA ASP A 76 9.81 -18.71 -3.89
C ASP A 76 9.90 -17.85 -2.63
N ARG A 77 9.08 -16.80 -2.52
CA ARG A 77 9.09 -15.92 -1.35
C ARG A 77 8.74 -16.68 -0.06
N LEU A 78 7.71 -17.53 -0.11
CA LEU A 78 7.32 -18.37 1.04
C LEU A 78 8.43 -19.37 1.44
N LEU A 79 9.13 -19.97 0.47
CA LEU A 79 10.28 -20.83 0.75
C LEU A 79 11.42 -20.09 1.44
N ARG A 80 11.71 -18.86 1.02
CA ARG A 80 12.73 -18.00 1.67
C ARG A 80 12.33 -17.67 3.10
N LEU A 81 11.07 -17.31 3.33
CA LEU A 81 10.55 -17.05 4.68
C LEU A 81 10.65 -18.29 5.58
N ARG A 82 10.26 -19.47 5.08
CA ARG A 82 10.44 -20.75 5.78
C ARG A 82 11.92 -21.01 6.09
N ALA A 83 12.81 -20.80 5.12
CA ALA A 83 14.26 -21.01 5.29
C ALA A 83 14.88 -20.08 6.35
N MET A 84 14.28 -18.93 6.64
CA MET A 84 14.65 -18.05 7.75
C MET A 84 14.30 -18.65 9.13
N GLY A 85 13.45 -19.67 9.17
CA GLY A 85 12.92 -20.27 10.39
C GLY A 85 11.51 -19.82 10.75
N LEU A 86 10.81 -19.09 9.88
CA LEU A 86 9.42 -18.71 10.13
C LEU A 86 8.53 -19.94 10.08
N ASN A 87 7.63 -20.05 11.06
CA ASN A 87 6.61 -21.11 11.12
C ASN A 87 5.24 -20.64 10.65
N THR A 88 5.09 -19.32 10.48
CA THR A 88 3.85 -18.66 10.12
C THR A 88 4.14 -17.58 9.09
N VAL A 89 3.19 -17.32 8.20
CA VAL A 89 3.19 -16.19 7.29
C VAL A 89 1.97 -15.33 7.58
N GLU A 90 2.11 -14.03 7.37
CA GLU A 90 1.01 -13.07 7.51
C GLU A 90 0.78 -12.35 6.18
N THR A 91 -0.50 -12.17 5.81
CA THR A 91 -0.87 -11.28 4.71
C THR A 91 -2.13 -10.49 5.01
N TYR A 92 -2.10 -9.22 4.60
CA TYR A 92 -3.27 -8.39 4.37
C TYR A 92 -4.08 -8.82 3.14
N VAL A 93 -5.30 -8.28 3.02
CA VAL A 93 -6.11 -8.30 1.79
C VAL A 93 -6.40 -6.89 1.31
N ALA A 94 -5.95 -6.56 0.11
CA ALA A 94 -6.21 -5.26 -0.50
C ALA A 94 -7.57 -5.26 -1.20
N TRP A 95 -8.63 -4.75 -0.56
CA TRP A 95 -9.98 -4.73 -1.13
C TRP A 95 -10.03 -4.05 -2.51
N ASN A 96 -9.38 -2.89 -2.67
CA ASN A 96 -9.29 -2.17 -3.94
C ASN A 96 -8.57 -2.93 -5.06
N PHE A 97 -7.71 -3.89 -4.72
CA PHE A 97 -7.06 -4.76 -5.68
C PHE A 97 -8.06 -5.78 -6.23
N HIS A 98 -8.95 -6.30 -5.40
CA HIS A 98 -9.98 -7.28 -5.76
C HIS A 98 -11.26 -6.67 -6.33
N GLU A 99 -11.63 -5.46 -5.93
CA GLU A 99 -12.84 -4.76 -6.38
C GLU A 99 -12.51 -3.31 -6.82
N PRO A 100 -11.71 -3.14 -7.89
CA PRO A 100 -11.29 -1.81 -8.35
C PRO A 100 -12.47 -0.95 -8.81
N ARG A 101 -13.56 -1.58 -9.27
CA ARG A 101 -14.85 -0.96 -9.55
C ARG A 101 -15.92 -1.69 -8.75
N ARG A 102 -16.91 -0.94 -8.25
CA ARG A 102 -18.01 -1.48 -7.44
C ARG A 102 -18.73 -2.62 -8.18
N GLY A 103 -18.78 -3.79 -7.56
CA GLY A 103 -19.39 -5.01 -8.09
C GLY A 103 -18.49 -5.89 -8.95
N GLU A 104 -17.30 -5.40 -9.34
CA GLU A 104 -16.32 -6.17 -10.15
C GLU A 104 -15.31 -6.87 -9.25
N VAL A 105 -15.79 -7.85 -8.45
CA VAL A 105 -14.94 -8.64 -7.55
C VAL A 105 -14.22 -9.75 -8.30
N ASP A 106 -12.91 -9.87 -8.09
CA ASP A 106 -12.04 -10.83 -8.78
C ASP A 106 -11.08 -11.54 -7.81
N PHE A 107 -11.02 -12.87 -7.90
CA PHE A 107 -10.12 -13.76 -7.15
C PHE A 107 -9.33 -14.72 -8.07
N ASP A 108 -9.17 -14.39 -9.35
CA ASP A 108 -8.45 -15.20 -10.32
C ASP A 108 -7.03 -14.67 -10.58
N GLY A 109 -6.16 -15.52 -11.14
CA GLY A 109 -4.83 -15.13 -11.59
C GLY A 109 -3.97 -14.54 -10.45
N TRP A 110 -3.60 -13.25 -10.56
CA TRP A 110 -2.85 -12.56 -9.49
C TRP A 110 -3.71 -12.30 -8.24
N ARG A 111 -5.03 -12.28 -8.38
CA ARG A 111 -5.96 -12.13 -7.26
C ARG A 111 -6.34 -13.45 -6.60
N ASP A 112 -5.72 -14.57 -6.98
CA ASP A 112 -5.98 -15.89 -6.37
C ASP A 112 -5.38 -16.00 -4.96
N LEU A 113 -6.01 -15.29 -4.04
CA LEU A 113 -5.73 -15.32 -2.60
C LEU A 113 -5.84 -16.74 -2.04
N PRO A 114 -6.86 -17.57 -2.37
CA PRO A 114 -6.92 -18.94 -1.91
C PRO A 114 -5.70 -19.78 -2.33
N ARG A 115 -5.18 -19.61 -3.56
CA ARG A 115 -3.94 -20.28 -4.00
C ARG A 115 -2.73 -19.82 -3.20
N PHE A 116 -2.59 -18.53 -2.92
CA PHE A 116 -1.51 -18.03 -2.07
C PHE A 116 -1.54 -18.69 -0.68
N VAL A 117 -2.72 -18.69 -0.04
CA VAL A 117 -2.93 -19.31 1.29
C VAL A 117 -2.66 -20.81 1.26
N ARG A 118 -3.16 -21.54 0.24
CA ARG A 118 -2.87 -22.98 0.07
C ARG A 118 -1.39 -23.24 -0.13
N THR A 119 -0.69 -22.41 -0.93
CA THR A 119 0.75 -22.55 -1.17
C THR A 119 1.54 -22.41 0.15
N ALA A 120 1.14 -21.49 1.04
CA ALA A 120 1.75 -21.39 2.37
C ALA A 120 1.53 -22.69 3.18
N GLY A 121 0.31 -23.23 3.19
CA GLY A 121 -0.01 -24.49 3.86
C GLY A 121 0.75 -25.70 3.31
N GLU A 122 0.89 -25.83 1.99
CA GLU A 122 1.70 -26.88 1.34
C GLU A 122 3.17 -26.85 1.78
N LEU A 123 3.69 -25.66 2.11
CA LEU A 123 5.05 -25.47 2.61
C LEU A 123 5.16 -25.65 4.12
N GLY A 124 4.07 -26.04 4.80
CA GLY A 124 4.03 -26.24 6.24
C GLY A 124 3.97 -24.95 7.06
N LEU A 125 3.77 -23.79 6.42
CA LEU A 125 3.57 -22.53 7.11
C LEU A 125 2.12 -22.41 7.56
N LYS A 126 1.91 -21.90 8.78
CA LYS A 126 0.60 -21.40 9.21
C LYS A 126 0.35 -20.01 8.62
N VAL A 127 -0.91 -19.57 8.63
CA VAL A 127 -1.32 -18.27 8.09
C VAL A 127 -2.03 -17.46 9.15
N VAL A 128 -1.53 -16.25 9.41
CA VAL A 128 -2.25 -15.16 10.07
C VAL A 128 -2.86 -14.31 8.98
N PHE A 129 -4.17 -14.12 9.03
CA PHE A 129 -4.91 -13.49 7.95
C PHE A 129 -5.50 -12.15 8.38
N ARG A 130 -5.19 -11.07 7.66
CA ARG A 130 -5.60 -9.70 8.03
C ARG A 130 -6.53 -9.13 6.94
N PRO A 131 -7.84 -9.42 6.98
CA PRO A 131 -8.76 -9.13 5.88
C PRO A 131 -9.14 -7.64 5.72
N GLY A 132 -8.79 -6.77 6.66
CA GLY A 132 -9.19 -5.37 6.65
C GLY A 132 -10.57 -5.15 7.28
N PRO A 133 -11.47 -4.32 6.69
CA PRO A 133 -11.48 -3.85 5.29
C PRO A 133 -10.42 -2.80 4.95
N TYR A 134 -9.93 -2.05 5.93
CA TYR A 134 -8.80 -1.14 5.81
C TYR A 134 -7.53 -1.82 6.33
N ILE A 135 -6.43 -1.68 5.59
CA ILE A 135 -5.14 -2.34 5.88
C ILE A 135 -3.97 -1.39 6.06
N CYS A 136 -4.14 -0.09 5.78
CA CYS A 136 -3.03 0.88 5.74
C CYS A 136 -1.93 0.45 4.74
N ALA A 137 -0.89 -0.23 5.24
CA ALA A 137 0.14 -0.96 4.50
C ALA A 137 0.91 -0.15 3.43
N GLU A 138 0.89 1.18 3.49
CA GLU A 138 1.39 2.08 2.45
C GLU A 138 0.82 1.81 1.06
N TRP A 139 -0.40 1.28 1.03
CA TRP A 139 -1.11 0.92 -0.19
C TRP A 139 -2.19 1.96 -0.49
N ASP A 140 -2.56 2.14 -1.77
CA ASP A 140 -3.54 3.15 -2.19
C ASP A 140 -4.80 3.09 -1.31
N LEU A 141 -5.16 4.23 -0.71
CA LEU A 141 -6.30 4.41 0.21
C LEU A 141 -6.36 3.39 1.36
N GLY A 142 -5.22 2.85 1.77
CA GLY A 142 -5.16 1.83 2.80
C GLY A 142 -5.89 0.55 2.43
N GLY A 143 -5.96 0.21 1.13
CA GLY A 143 -6.67 -0.95 0.61
C GLY A 143 -8.16 -0.74 0.38
N LEU A 144 -8.75 0.37 0.81
CA LEU A 144 -10.15 0.68 0.52
C LEU A 144 -10.33 1.06 -0.96
N PRO A 145 -11.42 0.68 -1.62
CA PRO A 145 -11.66 1.05 -3.01
C PRO A 145 -11.99 2.54 -3.17
N PRO A 146 -11.37 3.25 -4.13
CA PRO A 146 -11.61 4.67 -4.36
C PRO A 146 -13.05 5.06 -4.66
N TRP A 147 -13.87 4.14 -5.18
CA TRP A 147 -15.29 4.41 -5.43
C TRP A 147 -16.07 4.72 -4.15
N LEU A 148 -15.54 4.41 -2.95
CA LEU A 148 -16.10 4.87 -1.68
C LEU A 148 -16.03 6.40 -1.51
N LEU A 149 -15.10 7.06 -2.20
CA LEU A 149 -14.92 8.52 -2.14
C LEU A 149 -15.82 9.27 -3.14
N ALA A 150 -16.61 8.56 -3.95
CA ALA A 150 -17.51 9.19 -4.90
C ALA A 150 -18.60 10.02 -4.20
N ASN A 151 -19.05 9.59 -3.02
CA ASN A 151 -19.87 10.43 -2.14
C ASN A 151 -18.98 11.10 -1.08
N PRO A 152 -18.79 12.43 -1.12
CA PRO A 152 -17.91 13.11 -0.17
C PRO A 152 -18.42 13.09 1.28
N GLU A 153 -19.70 12.76 1.49
CA GLU A 153 -20.34 12.70 2.81
C GLU A 153 -20.15 11.33 3.49
N THR A 154 -19.72 10.30 2.77
CA THR A 154 -19.48 8.97 3.34
C THR A 154 -18.31 9.02 4.32
N ALA A 155 -18.58 8.83 5.61
CA ALA A 155 -17.53 8.69 6.60
C ALA A 155 -16.94 7.27 6.55
N LEU A 156 -15.60 7.18 6.47
CA LEU A 156 -14.90 5.90 6.41
C LEU A 156 -14.59 5.39 7.82
N ARG A 157 -14.56 4.06 7.97
CA ARG A 157 -14.10 3.35 9.19
C ARG A 157 -14.89 3.74 10.45
N CYS A 158 -16.20 3.87 10.32
CA CYS A 158 -17.15 4.03 11.42
C CYS A 158 -18.52 3.47 11.01
N GLY A 159 -19.52 3.57 11.88
CA GLY A 159 -20.91 3.15 11.63
C GLY A 159 -21.70 3.94 10.58
N ASP A 160 -21.03 4.57 9.60
CA ASP A 160 -21.72 5.19 8.46
C ASP A 160 -22.48 4.12 7.64
N PRO A 161 -23.77 4.30 7.34
CA PRO A 161 -24.56 3.28 6.66
C PRO A 161 -24.07 2.92 5.25
N GLU A 162 -23.51 3.89 4.50
CA GLU A 162 -23.01 3.64 3.15
C GLU A 162 -21.71 2.84 3.18
N TYR A 163 -20.79 3.21 4.09
CA TYR A 163 -19.55 2.48 4.31
C TYR A 163 -19.82 1.07 4.85
N THR A 164 -20.67 0.94 5.88
CA THR A 164 -21.00 -0.34 6.52
C THR A 164 -21.59 -1.32 5.52
N ARG A 165 -22.56 -0.89 4.71
CA ARG A 165 -23.16 -1.73 3.65
C ARG A 165 -22.14 -2.16 2.59
N ALA A 166 -21.17 -1.29 2.26
CA ALA A 166 -20.11 -1.63 1.33
C ALA A 166 -19.18 -2.72 1.91
N VAL A 167 -18.82 -2.59 3.18
CA VAL A 167 -18.02 -3.58 3.91
C VAL A 167 -18.74 -4.92 4.03
N ASP A 168 -20.05 -4.90 4.34
CA ASP A 168 -20.89 -6.10 4.40
C ASP A 168 -20.86 -6.88 3.09
N THR A 169 -21.02 -6.15 1.98
CA THR A 169 -20.99 -6.74 0.63
C THR A 169 -19.61 -7.32 0.34
N TRP A 170 -18.54 -6.58 0.66
CA TRP A 170 -17.17 -7.04 0.44
C TRP A 170 -16.85 -8.31 1.22
N PHE A 171 -17.16 -8.36 2.51
CA PHE A 171 -16.86 -9.53 3.36
C PHE A 171 -17.71 -10.74 2.97
N ALA A 172 -18.93 -10.54 2.46
CA ALA A 172 -19.73 -11.60 1.89
C ALA A 172 -19.09 -12.26 0.65
N HIS A 173 -18.25 -11.52 -0.09
CA HIS A 173 -17.45 -12.08 -1.18
C HIS A 173 -16.11 -12.66 -0.67
N LEU A 174 -15.38 -11.91 0.15
CA LEU A 174 -14.02 -12.27 0.58
C LEU A 174 -14.00 -13.50 1.48
N ILE A 175 -14.74 -13.48 2.58
CA ILE A 175 -14.56 -14.44 3.67
C ILE A 175 -14.86 -15.89 3.24
N PRO A 176 -15.90 -16.17 2.42
CA PRO A 176 -16.13 -17.52 1.92
C PRO A 176 -14.97 -18.13 1.11
N THR A 177 -14.09 -17.31 0.50
CA THR A 177 -12.94 -17.82 -0.27
C THR A 177 -11.83 -18.39 0.63
N VAL A 178 -11.75 -17.92 1.88
CA VAL A 178 -10.71 -18.32 2.84
C VAL A 178 -11.25 -19.15 4.00
N ALA A 179 -12.55 -19.10 4.30
CA ALA A 179 -13.16 -19.85 5.38
C ALA A 179 -12.90 -21.37 5.32
N PRO A 180 -12.85 -22.04 4.14
CA PRO A 180 -12.45 -23.44 4.02
C PRO A 180 -10.99 -23.72 4.37
N LEU A 181 -10.12 -22.70 4.40
CA LEU A 181 -8.68 -22.81 4.63
C LEU A 181 -8.29 -22.60 6.11
N GLN A 182 -9.27 -22.58 7.02
CA GLN A 182 -9.04 -22.50 8.46
C GLN A 182 -8.50 -23.80 9.03
N ALA A 183 -7.68 -23.70 10.08
CA ALA A 183 -7.05 -24.84 10.74
C ALA A 183 -8.05 -25.83 11.32
N SER A 184 -9.18 -25.33 11.84
CA SER A 184 -10.34 -26.13 12.27
C SER A 184 -10.92 -27.03 11.17
N ARG A 185 -10.60 -26.74 9.90
CA ARG A 185 -11.04 -27.46 8.68
C ARG A 185 -9.86 -28.08 7.92
N GLY A 186 -8.70 -28.20 8.58
CA GLY A 186 -7.48 -28.79 8.02
C GLY A 186 -6.63 -27.84 7.17
N GLY A 187 -6.98 -26.57 7.07
CA GLY A 187 -6.19 -25.56 6.34
C GLY A 187 -5.12 -24.87 7.21
N PRO A 188 -4.36 -23.91 6.64
CA PRO A 188 -3.27 -23.26 7.37
C PRO A 188 -3.67 -22.01 8.16
N VAL A 189 -4.88 -21.45 7.98
CA VAL A 189 -5.28 -20.19 8.64
C VAL A 189 -5.57 -20.45 10.12
N ILE A 190 -4.78 -19.82 11.00
CA ILE A 190 -4.82 -20.04 12.45
C ILE A 190 -5.37 -18.85 13.24
N ALA A 191 -5.26 -17.63 12.71
CA ALA A 191 -5.77 -16.42 13.35
C ALA A 191 -6.22 -15.41 12.29
N VAL A 192 -7.22 -14.60 12.64
CA VAL A 192 -7.80 -13.59 11.75
C VAL A 192 -7.91 -12.25 12.49
N GLN A 193 -7.43 -11.17 11.88
CA GLN A 193 -7.50 -9.84 12.49
C GLN A 193 -8.87 -9.19 12.31
N VAL A 194 -9.31 -8.43 13.30
CA VAL A 194 -10.43 -7.50 13.24
C VAL A 194 -9.92 -6.08 13.00
N GLU A 195 -10.30 -5.48 11.86
CA GLU A 195 -9.84 -4.14 11.45
C GLU A 195 -8.29 -4.06 11.41
N ASN A 196 -7.72 -2.86 11.44
CA ASN A 196 -6.29 -2.63 11.51
C ASN A 196 -5.91 -1.29 12.19
N GLU A 197 -5.20 -1.37 13.31
CA GLU A 197 -4.72 -0.21 14.08
C GLU A 197 -5.81 0.84 14.30
N TYR A 198 -7.03 0.38 14.60
CA TYR A 198 -8.19 1.26 14.64
C TYR A 198 -8.04 2.40 15.65
N GLY A 199 -7.37 2.15 16.77
CA GLY A 199 -7.10 3.17 17.79
C GLY A 199 -6.22 4.32 17.30
N SER A 200 -5.52 4.16 16.18
CA SER A 200 -4.80 5.24 15.48
C SER A 200 -5.70 6.15 14.66
N TYR A 201 -6.95 5.74 14.46
CA TYR A 201 -7.93 6.44 13.65
C TYR A 201 -9.14 6.90 14.46
N GLY A 202 -9.74 6.02 15.24
CA GLY A 202 -10.99 6.30 15.94
C GLY A 202 -11.22 5.41 17.15
N ASN A 203 -12.46 5.45 17.65
CA ASN A 203 -12.90 4.75 18.84
C ASN A 203 -14.35 4.23 18.75
N ASP A 204 -14.91 4.13 17.54
CA ASP A 204 -16.21 3.51 17.28
C ASP A 204 -16.14 1.99 17.56
N GLN A 205 -16.50 1.63 18.79
CA GLN A 205 -16.53 0.23 19.25
C GLN A 205 -17.62 -0.58 18.56
N GLU A 206 -18.69 0.06 18.07
CA GLU A 206 -19.75 -0.62 17.35
C GLU A 206 -19.29 -1.01 15.96
N HIS A 207 -18.53 -0.15 15.29
CA HIS A 207 -17.85 -0.51 14.05
C HIS A 207 -16.95 -1.74 14.23
N LEU A 208 -16.09 -1.75 15.25
CA LEU A 208 -15.21 -2.90 15.52
C LEU A 208 -16.00 -4.19 15.79
N ARG A 209 -17.05 -4.11 16.61
CA ARG A 209 -17.91 -5.25 16.91
C ARG A 209 -18.59 -5.78 15.65
N HIS A 210 -19.11 -4.88 14.81
CA HIS A 210 -19.72 -5.22 13.53
C HIS A 210 -18.75 -6.00 12.63
N ILE A 211 -17.48 -5.56 12.50
CA ILE A 211 -16.47 -6.31 11.72
C ILE A 211 -16.23 -7.70 12.32
N ALA A 212 -16.06 -7.81 13.65
CA ALA A 212 -15.86 -9.10 14.31
C ALA A 212 -17.04 -10.06 14.08
N GLU A 213 -18.28 -9.57 14.22
CA GLU A 213 -19.50 -10.33 13.96
C GLU A 213 -19.64 -10.74 12.50
N LEU A 214 -19.27 -9.86 11.57
CA LEU A 214 -19.30 -10.13 10.14
C LEU A 214 -18.32 -11.25 9.75
N LEU A 215 -17.11 -11.24 10.30
CA LEU A 215 -16.14 -12.33 10.15
C LEU A 215 -16.73 -13.66 10.65
N ARG A 216 -17.31 -13.67 11.86
CA ARG A 216 -17.96 -14.87 12.41
C ARG A 216 -19.12 -15.35 11.55
N ARG A 217 -20.00 -14.43 11.14
CA ARG A 217 -21.19 -14.70 10.31
C ARG A 217 -20.83 -15.36 8.97
N HIS A 218 -19.74 -14.93 8.34
CA HIS A 218 -19.26 -15.52 7.08
C HIS A 218 -18.35 -16.74 7.26
N GLY A 219 -18.22 -17.23 8.49
CA GLY A 219 -17.68 -18.55 8.77
C GLY A 219 -16.25 -18.57 9.31
N ILE A 220 -15.70 -17.45 9.78
CA ILE A 220 -14.45 -17.47 10.53
C ILE A 220 -14.67 -18.05 11.93
N ASP A 221 -14.00 -19.15 12.24
CA ASP A 221 -13.97 -19.82 13.54
C ASP A 221 -12.57 -19.78 14.19
N SER A 222 -11.55 -19.34 13.46
CA SER A 222 -10.18 -19.12 13.96
C SER A 222 -10.12 -18.06 15.07
N LEU A 223 -9.00 -17.99 15.80
CA LEU A 223 -8.77 -16.96 16.81
C LEU A 223 -8.87 -15.56 16.20
N LEU A 224 -9.71 -14.70 16.79
CA LEU A 224 -9.76 -13.28 16.41
C LEU A 224 -8.80 -12.47 17.28
N PHE A 225 -8.19 -11.45 16.67
CA PHE A 225 -7.34 -10.50 17.40
C PHE A 225 -7.46 -9.07 16.85
N CYS A 226 -7.21 -8.08 17.70
CA CYS A 226 -7.00 -6.68 17.35
C CYS A 226 -5.50 -6.35 17.43
N SER A 227 -5.00 -5.46 16.58
CA SER A 227 -3.63 -4.93 16.70
C SER A 227 -3.66 -3.41 16.74
N ASN A 228 -2.82 -2.83 17.59
CA ASN A 228 -2.71 -1.39 17.75
C ASN A 228 -1.29 -0.98 18.17
N GLY A 229 -0.93 0.27 17.94
CA GLY A 229 0.22 0.87 18.61
C GLY A 229 0.03 0.93 20.14
N THR A 230 1.10 1.18 20.87
CA THR A 230 1.15 1.01 22.33
C THR A 230 0.76 2.24 23.15
N ALA A 231 0.38 3.33 22.48
CA ALA A 231 -0.15 4.52 23.13
C ALA A 231 -1.51 4.23 23.79
N ASP A 232 -1.76 4.87 24.94
CA ASP A 232 -2.97 4.63 25.76
C ASP A 232 -4.26 4.78 24.95
N TYR A 233 -4.38 5.85 24.16
CA TYR A 233 -5.57 6.10 23.34
C TYR A 233 -5.77 5.03 22.25
N MET A 234 -4.69 4.45 21.73
CA MET A 234 -4.77 3.42 20.69
C MET A 234 -5.28 2.10 21.26
N LEU A 235 -4.71 1.69 22.39
CA LEU A 235 -5.13 0.47 23.07
C LEU A 235 -6.56 0.60 23.63
N ARG A 236 -7.01 1.80 24.03
CA ARG A 236 -8.41 2.05 24.42
C ARG A 236 -9.36 2.04 23.23
N GLY A 237 -9.00 2.74 22.16
CA GLY A 237 -9.89 2.95 21.01
C GLY A 237 -10.01 1.75 20.08
N GLY A 238 -8.95 0.95 19.97
CA GLY A 238 -8.82 -0.08 18.94
C GLY A 238 -8.93 -1.53 19.40
N ASN A 239 -9.12 -1.79 20.69
CA ASN A 239 -9.31 -3.16 21.20
C ASN A 239 -10.78 -3.41 21.54
N LEU A 240 -11.23 -4.66 21.37
CA LEU A 240 -12.50 -5.17 21.89
C LEU A 240 -12.24 -5.99 23.16
N PRO A 241 -13.11 -5.93 24.18
CA PRO A 241 -12.88 -6.63 25.46
C PRO A 241 -12.78 -8.17 25.37
N ASP A 242 -13.43 -8.77 24.37
CA ASP A 242 -13.57 -10.22 24.17
C ASP A 242 -12.72 -10.76 23.00
N VAL A 243 -11.87 -9.92 22.43
CA VAL A 243 -10.95 -10.26 21.33
C VAL A 243 -9.52 -10.07 21.81
N LEU A 244 -8.60 -10.96 21.40
CA LEU A 244 -7.19 -10.88 21.81
C LEU A 244 -6.59 -9.53 21.37
N ALA A 245 -5.99 -8.78 22.30
CA ALA A 245 -5.24 -7.57 21.99
C ALA A 245 -3.76 -7.90 21.70
N THR A 246 -3.21 -7.22 20.71
CA THR A 246 -1.80 -7.34 20.30
C THR A 246 -1.19 -5.96 20.07
N ALA A 247 0.13 -5.88 19.98
CA ALA A 247 0.85 -4.61 19.90
C ALA A 247 1.70 -4.51 18.62
N ASN A 248 1.77 -3.32 18.05
CA ASN A 248 2.63 -2.97 16.92
C ASN A 248 3.72 -2.00 17.39
N PHE A 249 4.98 -2.30 17.11
CA PHE A 249 6.12 -1.48 17.54
C PHE A 249 7.42 -1.83 16.80
N SER A 250 8.42 -0.98 16.96
CA SER A 250 9.83 -1.29 16.68
C SER A 250 10.62 -1.17 17.99
N GLY A 251 11.87 -1.62 18.00
CA GLY A 251 12.75 -1.41 19.15
C GLY A 251 12.60 -2.44 20.28
N ASP A 252 13.00 -2.02 21.48
CA ASP A 252 12.98 -2.88 22.67
C ASP A 252 11.55 -3.24 23.09
N PRO A 253 11.25 -4.52 23.37
CA PRO A 253 9.88 -4.95 23.61
C PRO A 253 9.37 -4.68 25.03
N LYS A 254 10.23 -4.28 25.97
CA LYS A 254 9.84 -4.16 27.38
C LYS A 254 8.70 -3.17 27.57
N GLU A 255 8.88 -1.92 27.15
CA GLU A 255 7.86 -0.88 27.32
C GLU A 255 6.58 -1.16 26.52
N PRO A 256 6.64 -1.60 25.25
CA PRO A 256 5.45 -2.03 24.50
C PRO A 256 4.67 -3.16 25.17
N PHE A 257 5.34 -4.20 25.68
CA PHE A 257 4.65 -5.30 26.36
C PHE A 257 4.13 -4.92 27.74
N ASP A 258 4.83 -4.09 28.50
CA ASP A 258 4.30 -3.50 29.73
C ASP A 258 3.03 -2.68 29.44
N ALA A 259 3.03 -1.91 28.34
CA ALA A 259 1.85 -1.17 27.91
C ALA A 259 0.69 -2.09 27.54
N LEU A 260 0.93 -3.15 26.77
CA LEU A 260 -0.07 -4.16 26.43
C LEU A 260 -0.65 -4.85 27.67
N ARG A 261 0.19 -5.18 28.66
CA ARG A 261 -0.24 -5.84 29.92
C ARG A 261 -1.22 -5.01 30.75
N ARG A 262 -1.22 -3.68 30.61
CA ARG A 262 -2.23 -2.83 31.26
C ARG A 262 -3.65 -3.05 30.71
N TYR A 263 -3.76 -3.51 29.48
CA TYR A 263 -5.03 -3.77 28.77
C TYR A 263 -5.36 -5.25 28.68
N GLN A 264 -4.32 -6.09 28.62
CA GLN A 264 -4.40 -7.54 28.57
C GLN A 264 -3.51 -8.14 29.68
N PRO A 265 -3.97 -8.13 30.95
CA PRO A 265 -3.17 -8.59 32.09
C PRO A 265 -2.72 -10.05 31.96
N HIS A 266 -3.52 -10.87 31.29
CA HIS A 266 -3.25 -12.27 30.96
C HIS A 266 -3.45 -12.50 29.47
N GLY A 267 -2.80 -13.51 28.91
CA GLY A 267 -2.79 -13.81 27.48
C GLY A 267 -1.39 -13.78 26.91
N PRO A 268 -1.18 -14.34 25.71
CA PRO A 268 0.12 -14.34 25.06
C PRO A 268 0.56 -12.92 24.70
N LEU A 269 1.85 -12.65 24.84
CA LEU A 269 2.46 -11.45 24.29
C LEU A 269 2.66 -11.65 22.80
N TRP A 270 2.20 -10.72 21.98
CA TRP A 270 2.35 -10.81 20.53
C TRP A 270 2.60 -9.44 19.93
N CYS A 271 3.76 -9.29 19.31
CA CYS A 271 4.06 -8.20 18.40
C CYS A 271 3.55 -8.56 16.99
N THR A 272 2.43 -7.98 16.56
CA THR A 272 1.77 -8.32 15.29
C THR A 272 2.26 -7.50 14.11
N GLU A 273 2.97 -6.40 14.36
CA GLU A 273 3.88 -5.75 13.43
C GLU A 273 5.14 -5.33 14.16
N PHE A 274 6.22 -6.08 13.95
CA PHE A 274 7.56 -5.65 14.32
C PHE A 274 8.20 -4.94 13.14
N TRP A 275 8.20 -3.60 13.17
CA TRP A 275 8.78 -2.80 12.09
C TRP A 275 10.31 -2.88 12.11
N ASN A 276 10.87 -3.83 11.36
CA ASN A 276 12.30 -4.16 11.30
C ASN A 276 13.07 -3.41 10.20
N GLY A 277 12.39 -2.49 9.53
CA GLY A 277 12.79 -1.74 8.35
C GLY A 277 11.79 -0.59 8.15
N TRP A 278 11.83 0.11 7.03
CA TRP A 278 10.86 1.18 6.75
C TRP A 278 10.70 1.45 5.25
N PHE A 279 9.61 2.11 4.86
CA PHE A 279 9.30 2.48 3.49
C PHE A 279 9.80 3.90 3.15
N ASP A 280 9.90 4.20 1.85
CA ASP A 280 10.36 5.51 1.38
C ASP A 280 9.25 6.36 0.77
N HIS A 281 9.39 7.68 0.89
CA HIS A 281 8.67 8.65 0.07
C HIS A 281 9.57 9.25 -1.02
N TRP A 282 8.95 9.68 -2.11
CA TRP A 282 9.67 10.43 -3.14
C TRP A 282 10.25 11.72 -2.56
N GLY A 283 11.54 11.96 -2.81
CA GLY A 283 12.31 13.12 -2.34
C GLY A 283 13.05 12.91 -1.02
N GLU A 284 12.89 11.75 -0.39
CA GLU A 284 13.59 11.41 0.85
C GLU A 284 14.89 10.63 0.61
N LYS A 285 15.57 10.26 1.70
CA LYS A 285 16.64 9.26 1.68
C LYS A 285 16.04 7.87 1.81
N HIS A 286 16.70 6.87 1.24
CA HIS A 286 16.36 5.47 1.43
C HIS A 286 16.49 5.10 2.91
N HIS A 287 15.46 4.45 3.47
CA HIS A 287 15.45 4.02 4.87
C HIS A 287 16.06 2.64 5.02
N VAL A 288 17.06 2.56 5.90
CA VAL A 288 17.70 1.30 6.32
C VAL A 288 17.81 1.26 7.84
N THR A 289 17.80 0.07 8.42
CA THR A 289 18.00 -0.18 9.85
C THR A 289 19.21 -1.07 10.08
N ASP A 290 19.74 -1.07 11.30
CA ASP A 290 20.89 -1.91 11.66
C ASP A 290 20.46 -3.39 11.81
N PRO A 291 20.96 -4.31 10.96
CA PRO A 291 20.58 -5.72 10.99
C PRO A 291 20.84 -6.43 12.32
N ALA A 292 21.93 -6.08 13.01
CA ALA A 292 22.30 -6.69 14.28
C ALA A 292 21.40 -6.18 15.42
N LYS A 293 21.06 -4.89 15.38
CA LYS A 293 20.13 -4.29 16.35
C LYS A 293 18.74 -4.90 16.23
N GLU A 294 18.20 -5.03 15.02
CA GLU A 294 16.86 -5.62 14.83
C GLU A 294 16.83 -7.10 15.20
N ALA A 295 17.88 -7.86 14.89
CA ALA A 295 17.99 -9.23 15.37
C ALA A 295 18.04 -9.31 16.90
N SER A 296 18.69 -8.37 17.59
CA SER A 296 18.71 -8.31 19.06
C SER A 296 17.32 -8.02 19.65
N HIS A 297 16.53 -7.13 19.05
CA HIS A 297 15.16 -6.88 19.50
C HIS A 297 14.27 -8.12 19.34
N VAL A 298 14.36 -8.81 18.21
CA VAL A 298 13.65 -10.08 17.98
C VAL A 298 14.05 -11.15 19.00
N ASP A 299 15.34 -11.24 19.34
CA ASP A 299 15.84 -12.14 20.39
C ASP A 299 15.16 -11.85 21.74
N ARG A 300 15.05 -10.56 22.11
CA ARG A 300 14.38 -10.15 23.36
C ARG A 300 12.88 -10.44 23.34
N ILE A 301 12.21 -10.25 22.20
CA ILE A 301 10.78 -10.60 22.06
C ILE A 301 10.59 -12.10 22.31
N LEU A 302 11.38 -12.94 21.63
CA LEU A 302 11.26 -14.40 21.72
C LEU A 302 11.68 -14.92 23.10
N ALA A 303 12.74 -14.38 23.70
CA ALA A 303 13.21 -14.71 25.05
C ALA A 303 12.17 -14.40 26.13
N ALA A 304 11.37 -13.35 25.95
CA ALA A 304 10.27 -12.99 26.85
C ALA A 304 9.04 -13.90 26.69
N GLY A 305 9.11 -14.94 25.85
CA GLY A 305 7.97 -15.79 25.50
C GLY A 305 6.98 -15.11 24.54
N GLY A 306 7.36 -13.96 23.98
CA GLY A 306 6.55 -13.22 23.03
C GLY A 306 6.55 -13.87 21.65
N SER A 307 5.43 -13.76 20.96
CA SER A 307 5.32 -14.04 19.54
C SER A 307 5.62 -12.79 18.72
N VAL A 308 6.07 -12.96 17.47
CA VAL A 308 6.46 -11.86 16.59
C VAL A 308 5.99 -12.08 15.16
N ASN A 309 5.57 -11.01 14.49
CA ASN A 309 5.42 -10.93 13.05
C ASN A 309 6.36 -9.86 12.49
N LEU A 310 7.35 -10.27 11.69
CA LEU A 310 8.30 -9.37 11.06
C LEU A 310 7.60 -8.56 9.95
N TYR A 311 7.52 -7.24 10.11
CA TYR A 311 6.91 -6.35 9.13
C TYR A 311 7.99 -5.41 8.55
N MET A 312 8.43 -5.58 7.30
CA MET A 312 8.14 -6.67 6.36
C MET A 312 9.17 -7.80 6.48
N ALA A 313 8.75 -9.04 6.23
CA ALA A 313 9.68 -10.17 6.15
C ALA A 313 10.22 -10.36 4.73
N ALA A 314 9.40 -10.06 3.74
CA ALA A 314 9.81 -9.93 2.35
C ALA A 314 9.40 -8.57 1.79
N GLY A 315 10.40 -7.84 1.31
CA GLY A 315 10.25 -6.69 0.45
C GLY A 315 9.51 -7.07 -0.82
N SER A 316 8.93 -6.08 -1.48
CA SER A 316 8.06 -6.27 -2.64
C SER A 316 7.92 -4.99 -3.46
N THR A 317 6.94 -4.92 -4.36
CA THR A 317 6.76 -3.75 -5.23
C THR A 317 5.32 -3.26 -5.21
N ASN A 318 5.14 -1.94 -5.10
CA ASN A 318 3.87 -1.27 -5.36
C ASN A 318 3.63 -1.16 -6.88
N PHE A 319 3.42 -2.29 -7.55
CA PHE A 319 3.19 -2.30 -9.01
C PHE A 319 2.00 -1.42 -9.41
N GLY A 320 2.02 -0.95 -10.65
CA GLY A 320 0.90 -0.22 -11.20
C GLY A 320 0.64 1.10 -10.47
N TRP A 321 -0.56 1.16 -9.89
CA TRP A 321 -1.10 2.31 -9.16
C TRP A 321 -1.15 2.08 -7.64
N GLY A 322 -0.61 0.95 -7.15
CA GLY A 322 -0.84 0.46 -5.79
C GLY A 322 -0.17 1.26 -4.67
N SER A 323 0.80 2.12 -4.97
CA SER A 323 1.48 2.93 -3.97
C SER A 323 0.50 3.89 -3.28
N GLY A 324 0.47 3.91 -1.96
CA GLY A 324 -0.27 4.93 -1.21
C GLY A 324 0.53 6.21 -0.98
N ALA A 325 0.06 7.03 -0.03
CA ALA A 325 0.76 8.21 0.44
C ALA A 325 0.48 8.51 1.92
N ASN A 326 1.33 9.34 2.53
CA ASN A 326 1.10 9.89 3.86
C ASN A 326 0.92 11.41 3.79
N PHE A 327 0.42 11.98 4.89
CA PHE A 327 0.33 13.41 5.09
C PHE A 327 1.08 13.76 6.36
N ASP A 328 2.10 14.61 6.26
CA ASP A 328 2.79 15.15 7.42
C ASP A 328 2.02 16.38 7.91
N ASP A 329 1.33 16.25 9.03
CA ASP A 329 0.56 17.35 9.62
C ASP A 329 1.44 18.55 10.00
N GLY A 330 2.71 18.31 10.37
CA GLY A 330 3.62 19.36 10.82
C GLY A 330 4.00 20.30 9.68
N SER A 331 4.55 19.75 8.59
CA SER A 331 4.85 20.53 7.38
C SER A 331 3.64 20.77 6.47
N ARG A 332 2.50 20.12 6.76
CA ARG A 332 1.28 20.09 5.92
C ARG A 332 1.55 19.59 4.51
N THR A 333 2.39 18.56 4.37
CA THR A 333 2.80 18.04 3.07
C THR A 333 2.25 16.65 2.79
N TYR A 334 1.79 16.46 1.56
CA TYR A 334 1.51 15.17 0.95
C TYR A 334 2.82 14.47 0.56
N GLN A 335 2.97 13.22 0.97
CA GLN A 335 4.19 12.41 0.84
C GLN A 335 3.87 11.11 0.11
N PRO A 336 4.02 11.06 -1.22
CA PRO A 336 3.74 9.85 -1.99
C PRO A 336 4.80 8.79 -1.73
N THR A 337 4.37 7.58 -1.38
CA THR A 337 5.27 6.41 -1.23
C THR A 337 5.87 6.03 -2.59
N VAL A 338 7.11 5.55 -2.59
CA VAL A 338 7.78 5.11 -3.82
C VAL A 338 7.20 3.80 -4.38
N THR A 339 7.64 3.42 -5.58
CA THR A 339 7.19 2.18 -6.22
C THR A 339 7.82 0.95 -5.57
N SER A 340 9.10 1.02 -5.21
CA SER A 340 9.72 -0.04 -4.41
C SER A 340 9.05 -0.13 -3.05
N TYR A 341 8.81 -1.35 -2.60
CA TYR A 341 8.45 -1.65 -1.21
C TYR A 341 9.46 -2.66 -0.65
N ASP A 342 10.75 -2.49 -0.98
CA ASP A 342 11.86 -3.27 -0.45
C ASP A 342 11.87 -3.28 1.08
N TYR A 343 11.56 -2.13 1.67
CA TYR A 343 11.37 -1.94 3.11
C TYR A 343 12.65 -2.13 3.94
N ASP A 344 13.82 -2.34 3.30
CA ASP A 344 15.00 -2.91 3.95
C ASP A 344 14.65 -4.24 4.65
N ALA A 345 13.83 -5.05 4.00
CA ALA A 345 13.36 -6.31 4.54
C ALA A 345 14.48 -7.39 4.56
N PRO A 346 14.34 -8.44 5.38
CA PRO A 346 15.26 -9.58 5.38
C PRO A 346 15.37 -10.26 4.00
N VAL A 347 14.25 -10.40 3.30
CA VAL A 347 14.23 -10.81 1.89
C VAL A 347 13.94 -9.56 1.06
N SER A 348 14.83 -9.17 0.15
CA SER A 348 14.70 -7.91 -0.60
C SER A 348 13.52 -7.90 -1.58
N GLU A 349 13.24 -6.74 -2.21
CA GLU A 349 12.20 -6.58 -3.25
C GLU A 349 12.25 -7.68 -4.33
N SER A 350 13.46 -8.05 -4.72
CA SER A 350 13.70 -9.04 -5.77
C SER A 350 13.96 -10.46 -5.24
N GLY A 351 13.89 -10.68 -3.93
CA GLY A 351 14.01 -12.01 -3.31
C GLY A 351 15.41 -12.37 -2.81
N GLU A 352 16.36 -11.44 -2.79
CA GLU A 352 17.71 -11.74 -2.25
C GLU A 352 17.67 -11.89 -0.73
N LEU A 353 18.51 -12.78 -0.21
CA LEU A 353 18.69 -12.96 1.23
C LEU A 353 19.71 -11.92 1.71
N THR A 354 19.28 -10.96 2.53
CA THR A 354 20.14 -9.85 2.99
C THR A 354 20.98 -10.24 4.21
N GLU A 355 21.89 -9.37 4.67
CA GLU A 355 22.55 -9.58 5.97
C GLU A 355 21.52 -9.76 7.09
N LYS A 356 20.44 -8.97 7.07
CA LYS A 356 19.35 -9.02 8.05
C LYS A 356 18.67 -10.38 8.10
N PHE A 357 18.47 -11.04 6.95
CA PHE A 357 18.01 -12.44 6.91
C PHE A 357 18.92 -13.36 7.73
N HIS A 358 20.23 -13.31 7.51
CA HIS A 358 21.17 -14.20 8.18
C HIS A 358 21.22 -13.95 9.70
N ARG A 359 21.16 -12.68 10.13
CA ARG A 359 21.13 -12.31 11.55
C ARG A 359 19.84 -12.78 12.23
N LEU A 360 18.69 -12.53 11.61
CA LEU A 360 17.39 -12.95 12.13
C LEU A 360 17.28 -14.47 12.18
N ARG A 361 17.70 -15.18 11.13
CA ARG A 361 17.73 -16.64 11.09
C ARG A 361 18.54 -17.23 12.24
N ALA A 362 19.71 -16.65 12.55
CA ALA A 362 20.55 -17.11 13.65
C ALA A 362 19.87 -16.93 15.02
N VAL A 363 19.16 -15.82 15.23
CA VAL A 363 18.39 -15.57 16.46
C VAL A 363 17.17 -16.48 16.55
N ILE A 364 16.38 -16.57 15.49
CA ILE A 364 15.19 -17.42 15.41
C ILE A 364 15.54 -18.88 15.70
N GLY A 365 16.66 -19.37 15.15
CA GLY A 365 17.15 -20.73 15.36
C GLY A 365 17.49 -21.10 16.82
N LYS A 366 17.53 -20.14 17.75
CA LYS A 366 17.62 -20.42 19.19
C LYS A 366 16.31 -20.92 19.79
N TYR A 367 15.17 -20.57 19.16
CA TYR A 367 13.82 -20.79 19.69
C TYR A 367 13.02 -21.79 18.87
N VAL A 368 13.38 -21.98 17.59
CA VAL A 368 12.70 -22.91 16.69
C VAL A 368 13.71 -23.82 15.99
N THR A 369 13.27 -25.02 15.65
CA THR A 369 14.03 -25.92 14.78
C THR A 369 14.04 -25.35 13.37
N LEU A 370 15.23 -24.99 12.89
CA LEU A 370 15.40 -24.49 11.53
C LEU A 370 15.21 -25.63 10.50
N PRO A 371 14.70 -25.35 9.29
CA PRO A 371 14.65 -26.34 8.23
C PRO A 371 16.04 -26.87 7.88
N ASP A 372 16.14 -28.18 7.69
CA ASP A 372 17.37 -28.88 7.25
C ASP A 372 17.48 -28.90 5.71
N GLU A 373 17.15 -27.76 5.09
CA GLU A 373 17.17 -27.56 3.65
C GLU A 373 18.23 -26.49 3.31
N PRO A 374 18.94 -26.60 2.18
CA PRO A 374 19.87 -25.56 1.75
C PRO A 374 19.11 -24.25 1.54
N LEU A 375 19.77 -23.12 1.85
CA LEU A 375 19.17 -21.81 1.61
C LEU A 375 18.87 -21.63 0.11
N PRO A 376 17.73 -21.00 -0.25
CA PRO A 376 17.42 -20.69 -1.64
C PRO A 376 18.52 -19.88 -2.31
N ALA A 377 18.85 -20.23 -3.56
CA ALA A 377 19.84 -19.51 -4.33
C ALA A 377 19.42 -18.04 -4.58
N SER A 378 20.41 -17.18 -4.86
CA SER A 378 20.14 -15.81 -5.31
C SER A 378 19.35 -15.83 -6.63
N PRO A 379 18.36 -14.94 -6.80
CA PRO A 379 17.63 -14.80 -8.06
C PRO A 379 18.57 -14.51 -9.23
N ALA A 380 18.33 -15.14 -10.38
CA ALA A 380 19.07 -14.85 -11.60
C ALA A 380 18.79 -13.42 -12.10
N ARG A 381 19.79 -12.78 -12.70
CA ARG A 381 19.71 -11.41 -13.23
C ARG A 381 19.90 -11.38 -14.73
N LEU A 382 19.14 -10.51 -15.40
CA LEU A 382 19.40 -10.14 -16.78
C LEU A 382 20.68 -9.28 -16.86
N PRO A 383 21.51 -9.45 -17.90
CA PRO A 383 22.72 -8.67 -18.06
C PRO A 383 22.40 -7.21 -18.37
N ALA A 384 23.31 -6.31 -17.98
CA ALA A 384 23.15 -4.88 -18.23
C ALA A 384 22.98 -4.56 -19.74
N ARG A 385 22.02 -3.69 -20.07
CA ARG A 385 21.71 -3.25 -21.44
C ARG A 385 21.24 -1.80 -21.45
N THR A 386 21.45 -1.12 -22.58
CA THR A 386 20.93 0.21 -22.82
C THR A 386 20.16 0.21 -24.13
N VAL A 387 18.93 0.74 -24.11
CA VAL A 387 18.08 0.86 -25.30
C VAL A 387 17.63 2.29 -25.50
N ARG A 388 17.46 2.69 -26.76
CA ARG A 388 16.93 4.01 -27.12
C ARG A 388 15.48 3.85 -27.56
N PRO A 389 14.54 4.67 -27.04
CA PRO A 389 13.22 4.75 -27.63
C PRO A 389 13.30 5.18 -29.09
N THR A 390 12.61 4.45 -29.98
CA THR A 390 12.63 4.69 -31.43
C THR A 390 11.32 5.29 -31.93
N GLN A 391 10.25 5.17 -31.14
CA GLN A 391 8.93 5.66 -31.50
C GLN A 391 8.28 6.38 -30.33
N ARG A 392 7.39 7.30 -30.64
CA ARG A 392 6.70 8.14 -29.66
C ARG A 392 5.32 8.57 -30.15
N VAL A 393 4.50 9.02 -29.20
CA VAL A 393 3.19 9.65 -29.46
C VAL A 393 2.83 10.56 -28.29
N GLY A 394 2.30 11.75 -28.56
CA GLY A 394 1.85 12.66 -27.51
C GLY A 394 0.60 12.14 -26.81
N LEU A 395 0.53 12.32 -25.50
CA LEU A 395 -0.67 12.00 -24.73
C LEU A 395 -1.84 12.88 -25.17
N LEU A 396 -1.62 14.20 -25.31
CA LEU A 396 -2.65 15.13 -25.75
C LEU A 396 -3.11 14.87 -27.19
N ASP A 397 -2.19 14.42 -28.07
CA ASP A 397 -2.51 13.97 -29.43
C ASP A 397 -3.41 12.72 -29.43
N SER A 398 -3.42 11.97 -28.33
CA SER A 398 -4.10 10.68 -28.19
C SER A 398 -5.37 10.74 -27.35
N LEU A 399 -5.80 11.92 -26.85
CA LEU A 399 -6.94 12.03 -25.94
C LEU A 399 -8.20 11.34 -26.46
N GLY A 400 -8.62 11.65 -27.69
CA GLY A 400 -9.80 11.03 -28.31
C GLY A 400 -9.65 9.54 -28.68
N ARG A 401 -8.46 8.94 -28.45
CA ARG A 401 -8.23 7.49 -28.58
C ARG A 401 -8.19 6.80 -27.21
N LEU A 402 -7.92 7.56 -26.16
CA LEU A 402 -7.75 7.06 -24.79
C LEU A 402 -9.02 7.22 -23.97
N ALA A 403 -9.84 8.23 -24.27
CA ALA A 403 -11.03 8.55 -23.50
C ALA A 403 -12.07 9.32 -24.31
N GLU A 404 -13.33 9.06 -23.98
CA GLU A 404 -14.45 9.92 -24.36
C GLU A 404 -14.65 11.02 -23.30
N PRO A 405 -14.90 12.28 -23.69
CA PRO A 405 -15.10 13.36 -22.73
C PRO A 405 -16.45 13.28 -22.02
N VAL A 406 -16.44 13.53 -20.72
CA VAL A 406 -17.64 13.77 -19.90
C VAL A 406 -17.83 15.27 -19.71
N ARG A 407 -19.02 15.76 -20.04
CA ARG A 407 -19.39 17.17 -19.87
C ARG A 407 -20.05 17.41 -18.53
N VAL A 408 -19.51 18.34 -17.75
CA VAL A 408 -20.04 18.72 -16.43
C VAL A 408 -19.99 20.23 -16.24
N ALA A 409 -20.90 20.77 -15.43
CA ALA A 409 -20.95 22.21 -15.17
C ALA A 409 -19.74 22.70 -14.34
N ALA A 410 -19.35 21.94 -13.32
CA ALA A 410 -18.24 22.23 -12.43
C ALA A 410 -17.26 21.04 -12.44
N PRO A 411 -15.96 21.25 -12.17
CA PRO A 411 -15.00 20.16 -12.18
C PRO A 411 -15.33 19.20 -11.02
N VAL A 412 -15.17 17.91 -11.29
CA VAL A 412 -15.40 16.84 -10.30
C VAL A 412 -14.14 16.00 -10.15
N PRO A 413 -13.89 15.44 -8.96
CA PRO A 413 -12.78 14.53 -8.77
C PRO A 413 -12.99 13.23 -9.56
N MET A 414 -11.92 12.48 -9.81
CA MET A 414 -11.95 11.32 -10.71
C MET A 414 -12.87 10.19 -10.22
N GLU A 415 -13.06 10.07 -8.91
CA GLU A 415 -13.91 9.05 -8.28
C GLU A 415 -15.39 9.27 -8.64
N ARG A 416 -15.82 10.51 -8.84
CA ARG A 416 -17.18 10.85 -9.31
C ARG A 416 -17.46 10.38 -10.73
N LEU A 417 -16.42 10.10 -11.51
CA LEU A 417 -16.49 9.59 -12.87
C LEU A 417 -16.24 8.07 -12.93
N GLY A 418 -16.13 7.40 -11.77
CA GLY A 418 -15.82 5.97 -11.71
C GLY A 418 -14.39 5.63 -12.12
N GLN A 419 -13.47 6.61 -12.13
CA GLN A 419 -12.06 6.39 -12.44
C GLN A 419 -11.28 6.13 -11.13
N PRO A 420 -10.74 4.92 -10.91
CA PRO A 420 -10.03 4.58 -9.68
C PRO A 420 -8.60 5.13 -9.63
N HIS A 421 -7.91 5.22 -10.77
CA HIS A 421 -6.50 5.59 -10.86
C HIS A 421 -6.17 6.19 -12.23
N GLY A 422 -4.92 6.59 -12.43
CA GLY A 422 -4.43 7.11 -13.71
C GLY A 422 -4.22 8.62 -13.71
N LEU A 423 -4.32 9.22 -14.90
CA LEU A 423 -4.30 10.66 -15.10
C LEU A 423 -5.73 11.15 -15.37
N ILE A 424 -5.99 12.44 -15.25
CA ILE A 424 -7.30 12.99 -15.62
C ILE A 424 -7.12 14.39 -16.23
N HIS A 425 -7.76 14.62 -17.36
CA HIS A 425 -7.60 15.85 -18.12
C HIS A 425 -8.87 16.68 -18.10
N TYR A 426 -8.78 17.92 -17.63
CA TYR A 426 -9.87 18.88 -17.55
C TYR A 426 -9.70 19.96 -18.62
N ARG A 427 -10.75 20.25 -19.39
CA ARG A 427 -10.75 21.27 -20.44
C ARG A 427 -11.93 22.21 -20.26
N THR A 428 -11.69 23.51 -20.38
CA THR A 428 -12.75 24.55 -20.45
C THR A 428 -12.33 25.67 -21.40
N THR A 429 -13.25 26.59 -21.68
CA THR A 429 -13.00 27.81 -22.47
C THR A 429 -13.12 29.03 -21.57
N VAL A 430 -12.07 29.83 -21.52
CA VAL A 430 -12.04 31.11 -20.78
C VAL A 430 -12.39 32.22 -21.76
N GLN A 431 -13.51 32.91 -21.53
CA GLN A 431 -13.93 34.05 -22.33
C GLN A 431 -13.03 35.27 -22.07
N GLY A 432 -12.59 35.92 -23.13
CA GLY A 432 -11.72 37.09 -23.13
C GLY A 432 -12.41 38.36 -23.65
N PRO A 433 -11.64 39.45 -23.80
CA PRO A 433 -10.25 39.58 -23.35
C PRO A 433 -10.16 39.61 -21.81
N ARG A 434 -9.09 39.05 -21.25
CA ARG A 434 -8.78 39.07 -19.81
C ARG A 434 -7.33 39.44 -19.58
N ALA A 435 -7.13 40.46 -18.75
CA ALA A 435 -5.82 40.77 -18.19
C ALA A 435 -5.25 39.58 -17.43
N LYS A 436 -3.93 39.60 -17.23
CA LYS A 436 -3.18 38.56 -16.51
C LYS A 436 -3.77 38.35 -15.10
N ARG A 437 -4.19 37.13 -14.80
CA ARG A 437 -4.72 36.70 -13.50
C ARG A 437 -4.12 35.33 -13.11
N SER A 438 -3.97 35.11 -11.81
CA SER A 438 -3.45 33.86 -11.27
C SER A 438 -4.52 32.77 -11.29
N LEU A 439 -4.23 31.64 -11.93
CA LEU A 439 -5.00 30.40 -11.90
C LEU A 439 -4.62 29.59 -10.66
N ARG A 440 -5.59 29.19 -9.84
CA ARG A 440 -5.39 28.38 -8.63
C ARG A 440 -6.39 27.24 -8.55
N VAL A 441 -5.98 26.14 -7.94
CA VAL A 441 -6.81 24.93 -7.75
C VAL A 441 -6.63 24.43 -6.31
N PRO A 442 -7.38 24.99 -5.33
CA PRO A 442 -7.18 24.65 -3.91
C PRO A 442 -7.41 23.18 -3.57
N GLY A 443 -8.30 22.49 -4.28
CA GLY A 443 -8.59 21.06 -4.09
C GLY A 443 -7.90 20.15 -5.12
N LEU A 444 -6.67 20.45 -5.49
CA LEU A 444 -5.89 19.66 -6.43
C LEU A 444 -5.34 18.36 -5.80
N GLY A 445 -5.59 17.23 -6.46
CA GLY A 445 -5.07 15.90 -6.14
C GLY A 445 -4.38 15.25 -7.35
N ASP A 446 -3.08 15.39 -7.59
CA ASP A 446 -2.11 16.07 -6.72
C ASP A 446 -1.23 17.07 -7.47
N ARG A 447 -0.93 16.86 -8.76
CA ARG A 447 -0.11 17.78 -9.57
C ARG A 447 -0.76 18.01 -10.92
N ALA A 448 -0.78 19.24 -11.42
CA ALA A 448 -1.42 19.57 -12.69
C ALA A 448 -0.51 20.35 -13.63
N LEU A 449 -0.27 19.81 -14.83
CA LEU A 449 0.28 20.56 -15.95
C LEU A 449 -0.82 21.44 -16.53
N VAL A 450 -0.54 22.73 -16.70
CA VAL A 450 -1.51 23.73 -17.17
C VAL A 450 -1.14 24.16 -18.58
N PHE A 451 -2.12 24.10 -19.49
CA PHE A 451 -1.97 24.50 -20.88
C PHE A 451 -3.01 25.57 -21.26
N LEU A 452 -2.59 26.52 -22.10
CA LEU A 452 -3.45 27.54 -22.70
C LEU A 452 -3.25 27.51 -24.21
N ASP A 453 -4.34 27.28 -24.96
CA ASP A 453 -4.34 27.09 -26.42
C ASP A 453 -3.29 26.08 -26.89
N GLY A 454 -3.16 24.98 -26.13
CA GLY A 454 -2.23 23.90 -26.42
C GLY A 454 -0.77 24.17 -26.03
N LYS A 455 -0.43 25.31 -25.42
CA LYS A 455 0.92 25.59 -24.90
C LYS A 455 0.99 25.39 -23.40
N GLU A 456 1.97 24.65 -22.90
CA GLU A 456 2.23 24.53 -21.46
C GLU A 456 2.67 25.89 -20.88
N ILE A 457 2.01 26.33 -19.81
CA ILE A 457 2.24 27.63 -19.15
C ILE A 457 2.63 27.49 -17.67
N GLY A 458 2.54 26.30 -17.09
CA GLY A 458 3.02 26.07 -15.74
C GLY A 458 2.58 24.74 -15.13
N LEU A 459 2.99 24.55 -13.88
CA LEU A 459 2.69 23.39 -13.04
C LEU A 459 2.08 23.89 -11.73
N LEU A 460 0.96 23.27 -11.33
CA LEU A 460 0.40 23.37 -10.00
C LEU A 460 0.75 22.11 -9.20
N ASP A 461 0.97 22.27 -7.91
CA ASP A 461 1.38 21.19 -7.01
C ASP A 461 0.60 21.28 -5.70
N ARG A 462 0.01 20.16 -5.25
CA ARG A 462 -0.75 20.05 -4.00
C ARG A 462 0.05 20.51 -2.78
N ASN A 463 1.37 20.33 -2.80
CA ASN A 463 2.26 20.79 -1.71
C ASN A 463 2.59 22.28 -1.78
N LYS A 464 2.11 23.00 -2.80
CA LYS A 464 2.25 24.45 -2.96
C LYS A 464 0.88 25.08 -3.26
N PRO A 465 -0.10 24.97 -2.34
CA PRO A 465 -1.50 25.34 -2.62
C PRO A 465 -1.70 26.84 -2.91
N ASP A 466 -0.78 27.68 -2.45
CA ASP A 466 -0.80 29.14 -2.72
C ASP A 466 -0.14 29.52 -4.05
N GLN A 467 0.60 28.60 -4.67
CA GLN A 467 1.21 28.83 -5.97
C GLN A 467 0.11 28.82 -7.05
N GLY A 468 0.13 29.83 -7.91
CA GLY A 468 -0.73 29.88 -9.09
C GLY A 468 0.07 29.94 -10.39
N VAL A 469 -0.63 29.73 -11.49
CA VAL A 469 -0.10 29.88 -12.85
C VAL A 469 -0.77 31.10 -13.49
N ASP A 470 0.03 32.01 -14.02
CA ASP A 470 -0.53 33.21 -14.63
C ASP A 470 -1.19 32.92 -15.99
N VAL A 471 -2.44 33.35 -16.15
CA VAL A 471 -3.23 33.20 -17.36
C VAL A 471 -3.68 34.59 -17.85
N ALA A 472 -3.47 34.85 -19.14
CA ALA A 472 -3.99 36.04 -19.82
C ALA A 472 -4.69 35.58 -21.11
N VAL A 473 -5.82 36.20 -21.45
CA VAL A 473 -6.58 35.90 -22.66
C VAL A 473 -6.61 37.16 -23.51
N THR A 474 -5.90 37.16 -24.63
CA THR A 474 -5.78 38.35 -25.49
C THR A 474 -6.92 38.47 -26.51
N GLY A 475 -7.45 37.34 -26.99
CA GLY A 475 -8.58 37.27 -27.92
C GLY A 475 -9.94 37.12 -27.23
N ASP A 476 -10.96 36.76 -28.01
CA ASP A 476 -12.34 36.56 -27.52
C ASP A 476 -12.48 35.36 -26.58
N SER A 477 -11.61 34.36 -26.72
CA SER A 477 -11.54 33.23 -25.80
C SER A 477 -10.20 32.51 -25.89
N ALA A 478 -9.90 31.66 -24.90
CA ALA A 478 -8.78 30.74 -24.93
C ALA A 478 -9.20 29.39 -24.33
N ARG A 479 -8.62 28.30 -24.85
CA ARG A 479 -8.82 26.94 -24.33
C ARG A 479 -7.87 26.70 -23.17
N LEU A 480 -8.41 26.51 -21.98
CA LEU A 480 -7.65 26.16 -20.78
C LEU A 480 -7.73 24.66 -20.53
N GLU A 481 -6.58 24.02 -20.33
CA GLU A 481 -6.47 22.59 -20.11
C GLU A 481 -5.60 22.30 -18.88
N LEU A 482 -6.03 21.37 -18.03
CA LEU A 482 -5.29 20.90 -16.86
C LEU A 482 -5.18 19.39 -16.94
N LEU A 483 -3.96 18.89 -17.11
CA LEU A 483 -3.67 17.45 -17.04
C LEU A 483 -3.17 17.13 -15.63
N VAL A 484 -4.01 16.44 -14.85
CA VAL A 484 -3.71 16.08 -13.48
C VAL A 484 -3.05 14.70 -13.41
N ASP A 485 -1.87 14.69 -12.82
CA ASP A 485 -1.14 13.51 -12.36
C ASP A 485 -1.56 13.22 -10.91
N ALA A 486 -2.48 12.26 -10.78
CA ALA A 486 -2.91 11.77 -9.48
C ALA A 486 -1.86 10.81 -8.93
N GLY A 487 -1.33 11.12 -7.74
CA GLY A 487 -0.50 10.22 -6.96
C GLY A 487 -1.34 9.19 -6.20
N GLY A 488 -0.68 8.42 -5.33
CA GLY A 488 -1.36 7.52 -4.41
C GLY A 488 -2.26 8.28 -3.42
N ARG A 489 -3.41 7.71 -3.05
CA ARG A 489 -4.27 8.23 -1.99
C ARG A 489 -3.63 8.07 -0.63
N LEU A 490 -3.97 8.99 0.27
CA LEU A 490 -3.59 8.90 1.67
C LEU A 490 -4.06 7.56 2.26
N ASN A 491 -3.12 6.85 2.89
CA ASN A 491 -3.35 5.51 3.43
C ASN A 491 -3.35 5.44 4.96
N PHE A 492 -3.14 6.57 5.64
CA PHE A 492 -3.08 6.66 7.09
C PHE A 492 -3.55 8.03 7.58
N GLY A 493 -4.05 8.07 8.82
CA GLY A 493 -4.50 9.28 9.50
C GLY A 493 -5.94 9.66 9.19
N GLN A 494 -6.32 10.89 9.53
CA GLN A 494 -7.71 11.36 9.47
C GLN A 494 -8.16 11.81 8.08
N ASN A 495 -7.20 12.02 7.16
CA ASN A 495 -7.46 12.61 5.85
C ASN A 495 -7.71 11.55 4.77
N LEU A 496 -8.35 10.41 5.11
CA LEU A 496 -8.63 9.33 4.15
C LEU A 496 -9.65 9.73 3.07
N ASN A 497 -10.41 10.80 3.24
CA ASN A 497 -11.26 11.36 2.19
C ASN A 497 -10.42 12.14 1.14
N ASP A 498 -9.46 11.42 0.53
CA ASP A 498 -8.42 11.94 -0.36
C ASP A 498 -8.78 11.74 -1.84
N THR A 499 -9.82 12.42 -2.31
CA THR A 499 -10.21 12.39 -3.73
C THR A 499 -9.11 12.93 -4.64
N LYS A 500 -8.93 12.34 -5.82
CA LYS A 500 -7.93 12.76 -6.81
C LYS A 500 -8.55 13.52 -7.99
N GLY A 501 -7.72 14.19 -8.78
CA GLY A 501 -8.17 15.14 -9.79
C GLY A 501 -8.40 16.53 -9.20
N ILE A 502 -9.55 17.13 -9.46
CA ILE A 502 -9.91 18.46 -8.97
C ILE A 502 -11.20 18.36 -8.15
N ARG A 503 -11.09 18.61 -6.84
CA ARG A 503 -12.22 18.81 -5.93
C ARG A 503 -12.50 20.30 -5.77
N GLY A 504 -13.78 20.69 -5.87
CA GLY A 504 -14.19 22.08 -5.69
C GLY A 504 -13.95 22.93 -6.92
N ASN A 505 -13.42 24.16 -6.75
CA ASN A 505 -13.35 25.15 -7.82
C ASN A 505 -11.94 25.26 -8.44
N VAL A 506 -11.90 25.52 -9.74
CA VAL A 506 -10.74 26.12 -10.42
C VAL A 506 -10.98 27.62 -10.50
N LEU A 507 -10.05 28.42 -9.95
CA LEU A 507 -10.19 29.86 -9.80
C LEU A 507 -9.24 30.60 -10.74
N LEU A 508 -9.76 31.52 -11.54
CA LEU A 508 -8.96 32.53 -12.24
C LEU A 508 -9.12 33.88 -11.53
N GLY A 509 -8.11 34.25 -10.75
CA GLY A 509 -8.24 35.30 -9.74
C GLY A 509 -9.20 34.87 -8.63
N ALA A 510 -10.34 35.56 -8.54
CA ALA A 510 -11.43 35.23 -7.60
C ALA A 510 -12.61 34.52 -8.29
N GLN A 511 -12.62 34.41 -9.62
CA GLN A 511 -13.74 33.85 -10.37
C GLN A 511 -13.59 32.35 -10.56
N ALA A 512 -14.63 31.58 -10.23
CA ALA A 512 -14.72 30.16 -10.57
C ALA A 512 -14.95 29.95 -12.08
N LEU A 513 -14.29 28.95 -12.65
CA LEU A 513 -14.46 28.52 -14.04
C LEU A 513 -15.42 27.32 -14.12
N PHE A 514 -16.26 27.30 -15.14
CA PHE A 514 -17.34 26.33 -15.35
C PHE A 514 -17.31 25.76 -16.77
N ASN A 515 -18.26 24.86 -17.08
CA ASN A 515 -18.44 24.21 -18.39
C ASN A 515 -17.21 23.38 -18.79
N TRP A 516 -17.02 22.28 -18.09
CA TRP A 516 -15.86 21.42 -18.22
C TRP A 516 -16.13 20.21 -19.11
N GLU A 517 -15.17 19.90 -19.99
CA GLU A 517 -14.99 18.60 -20.62
C GLU A 517 -13.87 17.86 -19.88
N ILE A 518 -14.18 16.70 -19.30
CA ILE A 518 -13.23 15.90 -18.53
C ILE A 518 -12.96 14.59 -19.26
N PHE A 519 -11.69 14.24 -19.45
CA PHE A 519 -11.25 13.00 -20.07
C PHE A 519 -10.62 12.10 -18.99
N PRO A 520 -11.31 11.03 -18.55
CA PRO A 520 -10.75 10.05 -17.64
C PRO A 520 -9.66 9.22 -18.33
N LEU A 521 -8.44 9.20 -17.80
CA LEU A 521 -7.32 8.46 -18.40
C LEU A 521 -6.81 7.39 -17.43
N PRO A 522 -7.50 6.24 -17.28
CA PRO A 522 -7.05 5.16 -16.40
C PRO A 522 -5.73 4.52 -16.85
N LEU A 523 -5.47 4.54 -18.17
CA LEU A 523 -4.27 3.99 -18.82
C LEU A 523 -4.08 2.48 -18.60
N ASP A 524 -5.17 1.74 -18.38
CA ASP A 524 -5.15 0.28 -18.26
C ASP A 524 -4.87 -0.43 -19.60
N ASP A 525 -5.22 0.21 -20.74
CA ASP A 525 -5.01 -0.32 -22.08
C ASP A 525 -4.37 0.72 -23.02
N LEU A 526 -3.16 0.41 -23.50
CA LEU A 526 -2.38 1.28 -24.38
C LEU A 526 -2.43 0.87 -25.86
N ARG A 527 -3.18 -0.18 -26.24
CA ARG A 527 -3.22 -0.70 -27.62
C ARG A 527 -3.80 0.30 -28.63
N HIS A 528 -4.55 1.29 -28.15
CA HIS A 528 -5.14 2.34 -28.98
C HIS A 528 -4.16 3.44 -29.39
N LEU A 529 -2.97 3.49 -28.75
CA LEU A 529 -1.91 4.43 -29.12
C LEU A 529 -1.38 4.14 -30.53
N ARG A 530 -0.91 5.20 -31.20
CA ARG A 530 -0.29 5.12 -32.54
C ARG A 530 1.08 5.74 -32.51
N PHE A 531 2.06 4.90 -32.18
CA PHE A 531 3.46 5.26 -32.13
C PHE A 531 4.02 5.56 -33.53
N SER A 532 4.84 6.60 -33.63
CA SER A 532 5.59 6.94 -34.86
C SER A 532 6.99 7.45 -34.53
N SER A 533 7.88 7.57 -35.51
CA SER A 533 9.19 8.22 -35.31
C SER A 533 9.11 9.75 -35.29
N ARG A 534 7.96 10.33 -35.65
CA ARG A 534 7.75 11.77 -35.71
C ARG A 534 7.63 12.38 -34.31
N PRO A 535 7.99 13.65 -34.12
CA PRO A 535 7.68 14.35 -32.87
C PRO A 535 6.15 14.46 -32.66
N PRO A 536 5.68 14.50 -31.40
CA PRO A 536 4.31 14.87 -31.07
C PRO A 536 3.91 16.21 -31.68
N THR A 537 2.62 16.37 -31.97
CA THR A 537 2.11 17.63 -32.54
C THR A 537 1.78 18.66 -31.48
N LEU A 538 1.31 18.21 -30.31
CA LEU A 538 1.05 19.04 -29.15
C LEU A 538 2.20 18.90 -28.13
N PRO A 539 2.63 19.99 -27.46
CA PRO A 539 3.56 19.89 -26.34
C PRO A 539 2.88 19.24 -25.13
N GLY A 540 3.68 18.72 -24.21
CA GLY A 540 3.22 18.05 -22.99
C GLY A 540 3.67 16.59 -22.94
N PRO A 541 3.00 15.74 -22.14
CA PRO A 541 3.46 14.38 -21.91
C PRO A 541 3.50 13.49 -23.15
N VAL A 542 4.48 12.58 -23.18
CA VAL A 542 4.78 11.75 -24.35
C VAL A 542 4.96 10.30 -23.94
N PHE A 543 4.32 9.40 -24.68
CA PHE A 543 4.65 7.98 -24.63
C PHE A 543 5.85 7.70 -25.54
N HIS A 544 6.85 7.02 -25.02
CA HIS A 544 8.07 6.60 -25.70
C HIS A 544 8.12 5.08 -25.75
N ARG A 545 8.36 4.50 -26.92
CA ARG A 545 8.46 3.05 -27.12
C ARG A 545 9.88 2.64 -27.50
N ALA A 546 10.40 1.65 -26.78
CA ALA A 546 11.63 0.93 -27.06
C ALA A 546 11.37 -0.58 -27.12
N THR A 547 12.33 -1.32 -27.68
CA THR A 547 12.32 -2.79 -27.65
C THR A 547 13.67 -3.31 -27.19
N LEU A 548 13.66 -4.44 -26.49
CA LEU A 548 14.85 -5.14 -26.00
C LEU A 548 14.71 -6.62 -26.31
N ARG A 549 15.80 -7.30 -26.69
CA ARG A 549 15.82 -8.76 -26.82
C ARG A 549 16.37 -9.42 -25.55
N VAL A 550 15.66 -10.42 -25.05
CA VAL A 550 16.03 -11.25 -23.90
C VAL A 550 16.07 -12.70 -24.34
N ASP A 551 17.17 -13.41 -24.06
CA ASP A 551 17.29 -14.82 -24.44
C ASP A 551 16.64 -15.73 -23.39
N GLN A 552 17.06 -15.58 -22.13
CA GLN A 552 16.47 -16.27 -20.98
C GLN A 552 15.88 -15.24 -20.01
N PRO A 553 14.56 -15.28 -19.75
CA PRO A 553 13.92 -14.45 -18.74
C PRO A 553 14.58 -14.63 -17.37
N ALA A 554 14.91 -13.50 -16.75
CA ALA A 554 15.43 -13.40 -15.40
C ALA A 554 14.99 -12.04 -14.85
N ASP A 555 15.26 -11.77 -13.58
CA ASP A 555 14.92 -10.50 -12.98
C ASP A 555 15.77 -9.36 -13.58
N GLY A 556 15.20 -8.17 -13.67
CA GLY A 556 15.89 -6.98 -14.17
C GLY A 556 15.48 -5.71 -13.44
N PHE A 557 16.32 -4.67 -13.53
CA PHE A 557 16.05 -3.35 -12.93
C PHE A 557 16.11 -2.27 -14.00
N LEU A 558 14.99 -1.61 -14.28
CA LEU A 558 14.90 -0.61 -15.34
C LEU A 558 15.11 0.81 -14.78
N ALA A 559 16.08 1.54 -15.32
CA ALA A 559 16.35 2.94 -14.99
C ALA A 559 16.13 3.86 -16.20
N LEU A 560 15.79 5.10 -15.92
CA LEU A 560 15.51 6.13 -16.93
C LEU A 560 16.38 7.38 -16.67
N PRO A 561 17.71 7.30 -16.90
CA PRO A 561 18.61 8.42 -16.61
C PRO A 561 18.30 9.65 -17.48
N GLY A 562 18.19 10.81 -16.85
CA GLY A 562 17.86 12.07 -17.52
C GLY A 562 16.37 12.23 -17.88
N TRP A 563 15.52 11.28 -17.49
CA TRP A 563 14.07 11.43 -17.50
C TRP A 563 13.62 12.00 -16.17
N ARG A 564 12.49 12.71 -16.14
CA ARG A 564 12.05 13.44 -14.95
C ARG A 564 11.03 12.68 -14.13
N LYS A 565 9.85 12.43 -14.70
CA LYS A 565 8.77 11.77 -13.97
C LYS A 565 7.81 11.08 -14.91
N GLY A 566 7.42 9.86 -14.57
CA GLY A 566 6.50 9.13 -15.40
C GLY A 566 6.17 7.73 -14.92
N LEU A 567 5.76 6.92 -15.89
CA LEU A 567 5.31 5.54 -15.72
C LEU A 567 6.03 4.66 -16.73
N LEU A 568 6.29 3.39 -16.38
CA LEU A 568 6.96 2.44 -17.26
C LEU A 568 6.18 1.12 -17.35
N TRP A 569 5.88 0.70 -18.57
CA TRP A 569 5.27 -0.59 -18.88
C TRP A 569 6.30 -1.53 -19.52
N LEU A 570 6.25 -2.80 -19.12
CA LEU A 570 6.95 -3.91 -19.75
C LEU A 570 5.92 -4.89 -20.31
N ASN A 571 5.92 -5.11 -21.63
CA ASN A 571 4.99 -6.04 -22.31
C ASN A 571 3.51 -5.78 -21.97
N GLY A 572 3.14 -4.50 -21.80
CA GLY A 572 1.79 -4.08 -21.41
C GLY A 572 1.51 -4.09 -19.90
N PHE A 573 2.41 -4.63 -19.07
CA PHE A 573 2.29 -4.59 -17.62
C PHE A 573 2.90 -3.31 -17.04
N LEU A 574 2.14 -2.54 -16.27
CA LEU A 574 2.63 -1.31 -15.63
C LEU A 574 3.50 -1.65 -14.42
N LEU A 575 4.82 -1.43 -14.53
CA LEU A 575 5.76 -1.63 -13.42
C LEU A 575 5.55 -0.63 -12.30
N GLY A 576 5.19 0.61 -12.63
CA GLY A 576 4.89 1.66 -11.67
C GLY A 576 5.48 3.00 -12.07
N ARG A 577 5.73 3.84 -11.07
CA ARG A 577 6.13 5.25 -11.24
C ARG A 577 7.63 5.43 -11.05
N TYR A 578 8.26 6.24 -11.89
CA TYR A 578 9.62 6.75 -11.66
C TYR A 578 9.59 8.26 -11.44
N TRP A 579 10.54 8.76 -10.65
CA TRP A 579 10.74 10.19 -10.43
C TRP A 579 12.20 10.50 -10.09
N ASP A 580 12.80 11.45 -10.79
CA ASP A 580 14.18 11.90 -10.64
C ASP A 580 14.53 12.56 -9.29
N ILE A 581 13.56 12.78 -8.41
CA ILE A 581 13.83 13.25 -7.05
C ILE A 581 14.28 12.13 -6.11
N GLY A 582 14.18 10.86 -6.53
CA GLY A 582 14.60 9.70 -5.74
C GLY A 582 13.71 9.46 -4.50
N PRO A 583 14.13 8.62 -3.54
CA PRO A 583 15.43 7.96 -3.50
C PRO A 583 15.54 6.87 -4.58
N GLN A 584 14.46 6.14 -4.88
CA GLN A 584 14.40 5.10 -5.91
C GLN A 584 14.80 5.61 -7.31
N ARG A 585 15.72 4.89 -7.97
CA ARG A 585 16.21 5.16 -9.33
C ARG A 585 15.94 4.05 -10.34
N THR A 586 15.64 2.83 -9.87
CA THR A 586 15.30 1.68 -10.71
C THR A 586 13.92 1.12 -10.38
N LEU A 587 13.21 0.63 -11.40
CA LEU A 587 11.99 -0.16 -11.26
C LEU A 587 12.31 -1.65 -11.41
N TYR A 588 11.88 -2.46 -10.45
CA TYR A 588 12.01 -3.91 -10.52
C TYR A 588 11.09 -4.50 -11.59
N ALA A 589 11.66 -5.34 -12.44
CA ALA A 589 10.96 -6.09 -13.48
C ALA A 589 11.21 -7.60 -13.24
N PRO A 590 10.31 -8.30 -12.52
CA PRO A 590 10.47 -9.71 -12.19
C PRO A 590 10.49 -10.61 -13.42
N ALA A 591 11.23 -11.72 -13.33
CA ALA A 591 11.43 -12.69 -14.41
C ALA A 591 10.14 -13.11 -15.17
N PRO A 592 9.00 -13.37 -14.50
CA PRO A 592 7.76 -13.78 -15.18
C PRO A 592 7.18 -12.72 -16.14
N LEU A 593 7.57 -11.44 -16.02
CA LEU A 593 7.11 -10.40 -16.94
C LEU A 593 7.94 -10.33 -18.24
N TRP A 594 9.14 -10.91 -18.23
CA TRP A 594 10.01 -11.01 -19.38
C TRP A 594 9.66 -12.23 -20.23
N ARG A 595 9.83 -12.09 -21.54
CA ARG A 595 9.59 -13.16 -22.52
C ARG A 595 10.89 -13.44 -23.29
N PRO A 596 11.16 -14.70 -23.67
CA PRO A 596 12.19 -15.00 -24.65
C PRO A 596 11.91 -14.24 -25.96
N GLY A 597 12.96 -13.66 -26.56
CA GLY A 597 12.84 -12.83 -27.75
C GLY A 597 12.60 -11.35 -27.44
N VAL A 598 11.73 -10.71 -28.22
CA VAL A 598 11.53 -9.25 -28.18
C VAL A 598 10.54 -8.88 -27.08
N ASN A 599 10.94 -7.92 -26.25
CA ASN A 599 10.14 -7.33 -25.18
C ASN A 599 9.91 -5.85 -25.49
N GLU A 600 8.70 -5.36 -25.22
CA GLU A 600 8.30 -3.97 -25.43
C GLU A 600 8.42 -3.18 -24.13
N LEU A 601 9.05 -2.02 -24.21
CA LEU A 601 9.08 -1.03 -23.14
C LEU A 601 8.33 0.22 -23.60
N ILE A 602 7.32 0.64 -22.83
CA ILE A 602 6.62 1.90 -23.06
C ILE A 602 6.81 2.78 -21.82
N ALA A 603 7.39 3.97 -21.98
CA ALA A 603 7.51 4.95 -20.91
C ALA A 603 6.60 6.15 -21.22
N LEU A 604 5.70 6.52 -20.30
CA LEU A 604 5.03 7.82 -20.34
C LEU A 604 5.88 8.81 -19.55
N GLU A 605 6.45 9.82 -20.20
CA GLU A 605 7.17 10.92 -19.56
C GLU A 605 6.28 12.16 -19.48
N LEU A 606 6.19 12.77 -18.29
CA LEU A 606 5.28 13.88 -18.02
C LEU A 606 5.93 15.26 -18.23
N HIS A 607 7.26 15.34 -18.32
CA HIS A 607 7.99 16.59 -18.45
C HIS A 607 9.03 16.50 -19.58
N HIS A 608 10.20 15.90 -19.32
CA HIS A 608 11.29 15.81 -20.30
C HIS A 608 11.93 14.44 -20.26
N ALA A 609 12.15 13.86 -21.43
CA ALA A 609 12.69 12.52 -21.57
C ALA A 609 14.21 12.56 -21.71
N GLY A 610 14.86 11.59 -21.07
CA GLY A 610 16.26 11.27 -21.33
C GLY A 610 16.45 10.49 -22.63
N PRO A 611 17.71 10.22 -23.01
CA PRO A 611 18.04 9.63 -24.30
C PRO A 611 17.82 8.11 -24.37
N THR A 612 17.77 7.43 -23.22
CA THR A 612 17.87 5.97 -23.10
C THR A 612 17.04 5.43 -21.94
N ILE A 613 16.70 4.14 -22.03
CA ILE A 613 16.24 3.30 -20.91
C ILE A 613 17.35 2.27 -20.67
N GLU A 614 17.73 2.09 -19.42
CA GLU A 614 18.78 1.15 -19.00
C GLU A 614 18.17 -0.03 -18.27
N LEU A 615 18.60 -1.23 -18.63
CA LEU A 615 18.45 -2.42 -17.81
C LEU A 615 19.75 -2.60 -17.02
N ARG A 616 19.63 -2.63 -15.70
CA ARG A 616 20.72 -2.80 -14.73
C ARG A 616 20.60 -4.15 -14.04
N GLU A 617 21.74 -4.65 -13.56
CA GLU A 617 21.85 -5.95 -12.88
C GLU A 617 21.47 -5.89 -11.40
N ALA A 618 21.51 -4.69 -10.80
CA ALA A 618 21.22 -4.43 -9.41
C ALA A 618 20.23 -3.26 -9.25
N PRO A 619 19.44 -3.24 -8.16
CA PRO A 619 18.58 -2.12 -7.84
C PRO A 619 19.42 -0.91 -7.39
N ASP A 620 18.85 0.27 -7.58
CA ASP A 620 19.32 1.55 -7.06
C ASP A 620 18.14 2.20 -6.35
N LEU A 621 18.11 2.05 -5.02
CA LEU A 621 17.02 2.49 -4.16
C LEU A 621 17.32 3.83 -3.45
N GLY A 622 18.55 4.34 -3.57
CA GLY A 622 18.99 5.64 -3.05
C GLY A 622 20.05 5.60 -1.96
#